data_AF-A0A815G009-F1
#
_entry.id   AF-A0A815G009-F1
#
_cell.length_a   1.000
_cell.length_b   1.000
_cell.length_c   1.000
_cell.angle_alpha   90.00
_cell.angle_beta   90.00
_cell.angle_gamma   90.00
#
_symmetry.space_group_name_H-M   'P 1'
#
loop_
_entity.id
_entity.type
_entity.pdbx_description
1 polymer ?
#
loop_
_entity_poly.entity_id
_entity_poly.type
_entity_poly.pdbx_seq_one_letter_code
_entity_poly.pdbx_strand_id
1 'polypeptide(L)'
;MSSSHVLSIVDYKKPFNIDLGSITDYFSTVLATNGNLDRGALKNGNLLFKDHYIYNITITRDYIKRKISAKCRAQMKNLVTYELDIIININKPADILQSTCQCVAGKGERAACKHVAALCFGLLDYDENKLYEGCTERLQQWHQPTRKSSKPMNILDINFTSLRHNKEEENKPKYLKFLESDIHISEATTTLRQLFIKYNQQNIAVASILLLRHVSDGRIPLPACVINQGPLSLSLQQNLTSAMFKYYMEHIYLTTSQISILEENTICQASSNSWHEARQYRISSTNVHLISTRRKDFESLTQTIIDQRQNNLHSNIAVRHGIINEEICRRRYVTQQAGNGISSITYPCGLVVDPIAPHICCSPDALIMEKSNYNTSYGILECKCVFAEPAATWDDLISTRENFCLERYNGRLRLRPGHPYYYQLITMMGILDLPWIDFCVMKNEELYVERFMNDPSI
;
A
#
# COMPACT_ATOMS: atom_id res chain seq x y z
N MET A 1 -4.96 -20.19 40.53
CA MET A 1 -5.81 -19.43 39.58
C MET A 1 -5.05 -19.35 38.26
N SER A 2 -5.31 -20.27 37.33
CA SER A 2 -4.58 -20.33 36.05
C SER A 2 -5.05 -19.18 35.15
N SER A 3 -4.15 -18.27 34.81
CA SER A 3 -4.39 -17.25 33.79
C SER A 3 -4.67 -17.94 32.45
N SER A 4 -5.91 -17.91 32.00
CA SER A 4 -6.28 -18.32 30.65
C SER A 4 -5.62 -17.37 29.64
N HIS A 5 -4.48 -17.77 29.09
CA HIS A 5 -3.79 -16.98 28.07
C HIS A 5 -4.62 -16.98 26.77
N VAL A 6 -5.07 -15.79 26.37
CA VAL A 6 -5.70 -15.53 25.07
C VAL A 6 -4.59 -15.26 24.06
N LEU A 7 -4.56 -16.01 22.96
CA LEU A 7 -3.61 -15.86 21.87
C LEU A 7 -4.33 -15.34 20.62
N SER A 8 -3.69 -14.50 19.81
CA SER A 8 -4.18 -14.22 18.46
C SER A 8 -3.93 -15.44 17.55
N ILE A 9 -4.66 -15.56 16.44
CA ILE A 9 -4.40 -16.61 15.44
C ILE A 9 -2.96 -16.55 14.89
N VAL A 10 -2.37 -15.36 14.81
CA VAL A 10 -0.98 -15.16 14.33
C VAL A 10 0.04 -15.72 15.32
N ASP A 11 -0.25 -15.65 16.62
CA ASP A 11 0.62 -16.19 17.68
C ASP A 11 0.39 -17.70 17.90
N TYR A 12 -0.61 -18.28 17.24
CA TYR A 12 -1.05 -19.64 17.48
C TYR A 12 -0.30 -20.68 16.62
N LYS A 13 0.90 -21.07 17.03
CA LYS A 13 1.78 -21.99 16.27
C LYS A 13 1.43 -23.49 16.37
N LYS A 14 0.15 -23.88 16.29
CA LYS A 14 -0.28 -25.30 16.32
C LYS A 14 -1.44 -25.52 15.34
N PRO A 15 -1.63 -26.75 14.82
CA PRO A 15 -2.82 -27.06 14.04
C PRO A 15 -4.08 -27.17 14.92
N PHE A 16 -5.23 -26.86 14.32
CA PHE A 16 -6.55 -27.10 14.90
C PHE A 16 -7.03 -28.54 14.67
N ASN A 17 -6.46 -29.24 13.69
CA ASN A 17 -6.83 -30.58 13.23
C ASN A 17 -8.33 -30.66 12.89
N ILE A 18 -8.86 -29.67 12.16
CA ILE A 18 -10.24 -29.67 11.67
C ILE A 18 -10.23 -30.12 10.21
N ASP A 19 -11.14 -31.00 9.82
CA ASP A 19 -11.35 -31.42 8.44
C ASP A 19 -12.77 -31.10 7.96
N LEU A 20 -12.94 -31.10 6.64
CA LEU A 20 -14.23 -30.80 6.02
C LEU A 20 -15.32 -31.80 6.41
N GLY A 21 -14.96 -33.08 6.59
CA GLY A 21 -15.89 -34.15 6.97
C GLY A 21 -16.55 -33.89 8.33
N SER A 22 -15.76 -33.48 9.32
CA SER A 22 -16.22 -33.22 10.68
C SER A 22 -17.02 -31.93 10.77
N ILE A 23 -16.68 -30.92 9.96
CA ILE A 23 -17.53 -29.73 9.79
C ILE A 23 -18.89 -30.15 9.21
N THR A 24 -18.91 -30.99 8.16
CA THR A 24 -20.18 -31.44 7.56
C THR A 24 -21.01 -32.30 8.50
N ASP A 25 -20.40 -33.17 9.29
CA ASP A 25 -21.07 -34.02 10.27
C ASP A 25 -21.66 -33.22 11.43
N TYR A 26 -20.92 -32.23 11.94
CA TYR A 26 -21.42 -31.29 12.94
C TYR A 26 -22.65 -30.56 12.42
N PHE A 27 -22.56 -29.93 11.23
CA PHE A 27 -23.67 -29.19 10.64
C PHE A 27 -24.88 -30.10 10.39
N SER A 28 -24.66 -31.33 9.93
CA SER A 28 -25.72 -32.32 9.69
C SER A 28 -26.40 -32.79 10.99
N THR A 29 -25.64 -32.98 12.07
CA THR A 29 -26.16 -33.36 13.38
C THR A 29 -27.00 -32.24 14.00
N VAL A 30 -26.53 -31.00 13.90
CA VAL A 30 -27.29 -29.84 14.38
C VAL A 30 -28.56 -29.62 13.53
N LEU A 31 -28.47 -29.80 12.21
CA LEU A 31 -29.62 -29.80 11.29
C LEU A 31 -30.69 -30.83 11.70
N ALA A 32 -30.27 -32.05 12.01
CA ALA A 32 -31.16 -33.13 12.43
C ALA A 32 -31.82 -32.87 13.80
N THR A 33 -31.15 -32.14 14.70
CA THR A 33 -31.62 -31.88 16.07
C THR A 33 -32.53 -30.66 16.17
N ASN A 34 -32.22 -29.57 15.44
CA ASN A 34 -32.86 -28.27 15.64
C ASN A 34 -33.92 -27.92 14.57
N GLY A 35 -34.05 -28.70 13.49
CA GLY A 35 -35.11 -28.60 12.48
C GLY A 35 -35.21 -27.29 11.67
N ASN A 36 -34.55 -26.21 12.11
CA ASN A 36 -34.68 -24.85 11.62
C ASN A 36 -33.29 -24.26 11.33
N LEU A 37 -32.70 -24.63 10.19
CA LEU A 37 -31.38 -24.16 9.79
C LEU A 37 -31.28 -23.94 8.28
N ASP A 38 -30.46 -22.95 7.90
CA ASP A 38 -30.13 -22.58 6.54
C ASP A 38 -29.39 -23.74 5.86
N ARG A 39 -30.07 -24.50 4.98
CA ARG A 39 -29.46 -25.58 4.18
C ARG A 39 -28.28 -25.09 3.32
N GLY A 40 -28.18 -23.79 3.09
CA GLY A 40 -27.06 -23.13 2.41
C GLY A 40 -25.94 -22.67 3.33
N ALA A 41 -25.99 -22.91 4.65
CA ALA A 41 -25.05 -22.33 5.61
C ALA A 41 -23.58 -22.61 5.28
N LEU A 42 -23.23 -23.83 4.85
CA LEU A 42 -21.86 -24.17 4.44
C LEU A 42 -21.45 -23.43 3.15
N LYS A 43 -22.32 -23.43 2.14
CA LYS A 43 -22.06 -22.73 0.86
C LYS A 43 -21.90 -21.23 1.08
N ASN A 44 -22.83 -20.62 1.81
CA ASN A 44 -22.84 -19.20 2.13
C ASN A 44 -21.70 -18.83 3.08
N GLY A 45 -21.33 -19.72 4.00
CA GLY A 45 -20.18 -19.54 4.90
C GLY A 45 -18.85 -19.54 4.15
N ASN A 46 -18.67 -20.42 3.17
CA ASN A 46 -17.48 -20.41 2.32
C ASN A 46 -17.36 -19.10 1.53
N LEU A 47 -18.48 -18.56 1.02
CA LEU A 47 -18.49 -17.24 0.38
C LEU A 47 -18.07 -16.13 1.35
N LEU A 48 -18.62 -16.11 2.57
CA LEU A 48 -18.23 -15.13 3.59
C LEU A 48 -16.76 -15.23 3.99
N PHE A 49 -16.21 -16.45 4.05
CA PHE A 49 -14.78 -16.65 4.30
C PHE A 49 -13.93 -16.08 3.16
N LYS A 50 -14.26 -16.42 1.91
CA LYS A 50 -13.58 -15.93 0.71
C LYS A 50 -13.64 -14.41 0.56
N ASP A 51 -14.74 -13.80 0.99
CA ASP A 51 -14.93 -12.35 0.96
C ASP A 51 -14.40 -11.65 2.24
N HIS A 52 -13.62 -12.34 3.07
CA HIS A 52 -12.94 -11.81 4.26
C HIS A 52 -13.85 -11.19 5.33
N TYR A 53 -15.04 -11.75 5.53
CA TYR A 53 -15.99 -11.27 6.56
C TYR A 53 -15.62 -11.67 7.99
N ILE A 54 -14.72 -12.65 8.17
CA ILE A 54 -14.23 -13.14 9.48
C ILE A 54 -12.92 -12.45 9.85
N TYR A 55 -12.82 -11.93 11.07
CA TYR A 55 -11.63 -11.25 11.58
C TYR A 55 -11.54 -11.34 13.11
N ASN A 56 -10.42 -10.90 13.68
CA ASN A 56 -10.13 -10.96 15.12
C ASN A 56 -10.31 -12.38 15.71
N ILE A 57 -9.71 -13.38 15.07
CA ILE A 57 -9.71 -14.75 15.60
C ILE A 57 -8.76 -14.82 16.79
N THR A 58 -9.31 -15.15 17.96
CA THR A 58 -8.57 -15.35 19.21
C THR A 58 -8.79 -16.75 19.75
N ILE A 59 -7.77 -17.30 20.40
CA ILE A 59 -7.74 -18.67 20.90
C ILE A 59 -7.47 -18.61 22.40
N THR A 60 -8.42 -19.11 23.18
CA THR A 60 -8.25 -19.29 24.63
C THR A 60 -8.02 -20.77 24.91
N ARG A 61 -6.89 -21.08 25.53
CA ARG A 61 -6.53 -22.46 25.89
C ARG A 61 -7.14 -22.86 27.23
N ASP A 62 -7.78 -24.01 27.25
CA ASP A 62 -8.11 -24.78 28.46
C ASP A 62 -7.41 -26.16 28.37
N TYR A 63 -7.28 -26.87 29.48
CA TYR A 63 -6.53 -28.12 29.58
C TYR A 63 -7.11 -29.25 28.71
N ILE A 64 -8.40 -29.18 28.36
CA ILE A 64 -9.13 -30.25 27.65
C ILE A 64 -9.83 -29.73 26.38
N LYS A 65 -10.17 -28.44 26.32
CA LYS A 65 -10.95 -27.81 25.24
C LYS A 65 -10.21 -26.57 24.73
N ARG A 66 -10.39 -26.24 23.45
CA ARG A 66 -9.95 -24.95 22.89
C ARG A 66 -11.17 -24.12 22.54
N LYS A 67 -11.26 -22.92 23.10
CA LYS A 67 -12.27 -21.94 22.70
C LYS A 67 -11.65 -21.02 21.65
N ILE A 68 -12.30 -20.92 20.50
CA ILE A 68 -11.93 -20.08 19.38
C ILE A 68 -13.02 -19.04 19.22
N SER A 69 -12.67 -17.77 19.40
CA SER A 69 -13.60 -16.64 19.30
C SER A 69 -13.26 -15.81 18.08
N ALA A 70 -14.27 -15.34 17.34
CA ALA A 70 -14.06 -14.50 16.17
C ALA A 70 -15.20 -13.47 15.99
N LYS A 71 -14.96 -12.49 15.12
CA LYS A 71 -15.95 -11.50 14.70
C LYS A 71 -16.30 -11.68 13.23
N CYS A 72 -17.58 -11.59 12.89
CA CYS A 72 -18.09 -11.69 11.52
C CYS A 72 -18.90 -10.43 11.17
N ARG A 73 -18.53 -9.73 10.09
CA ARG A 73 -19.33 -8.57 9.62
C ARG A 73 -20.67 -9.04 9.04
N ALA A 74 -21.73 -8.25 9.20
CA ALA A 74 -23.01 -8.54 8.57
C ALA A 74 -22.97 -8.19 7.07
N GLN A 75 -23.44 -9.11 6.23
CA GLN A 75 -23.40 -8.98 4.77
C GLN A 75 -24.14 -7.76 4.21
N MET A 76 -25.26 -7.35 4.83
CA MET A 76 -26.12 -6.26 4.32
C MET A 76 -26.06 -4.97 5.16
N LYS A 77 -25.40 -5.00 6.32
CA LYS A 77 -25.35 -3.85 7.25
C LYS A 77 -23.91 -3.71 7.74
N ASN A 78 -23.09 -2.95 7.01
CA ASN A 78 -21.64 -2.84 7.23
C ASN A 78 -21.22 -2.42 8.64
N LEU A 79 -22.12 -1.85 9.45
CA LEU A 79 -21.89 -1.45 10.84
C LEU A 79 -22.26 -2.52 11.89
N VAL A 80 -22.88 -3.64 11.48
CA VAL A 80 -23.28 -4.72 12.38
C VAL A 80 -22.22 -5.82 12.35
N THR A 81 -21.73 -6.20 13.52
CA THR A 81 -20.78 -7.30 13.70
C THR A 81 -21.39 -8.36 14.61
N TYR A 82 -21.28 -9.63 14.21
CA TYR A 82 -21.67 -10.76 15.02
C TYR A 82 -20.43 -11.36 15.68
N GLU A 83 -20.46 -11.51 16.99
CA GLU A 83 -19.48 -12.29 17.71
C GLU A 83 -19.90 -13.77 17.70
N LEU A 84 -18.93 -14.65 17.50
CA LEU A 84 -19.13 -16.09 17.47
C LEU A 84 -18.00 -16.82 18.18
N ASP A 85 -18.36 -17.95 18.79
CA ASP A 85 -17.43 -18.83 19.48
C ASP A 85 -17.60 -20.27 18.97
N ILE A 86 -16.48 -20.98 18.83
CA ILE A 86 -16.43 -22.42 18.56
C ILE A 86 -15.56 -23.08 19.64
N ILE A 87 -16.03 -24.18 20.20
CA ILE A 87 -15.28 -24.99 21.15
C ILE A 87 -14.94 -26.33 20.50
N ILE A 88 -13.66 -26.62 20.38
CA ILE A 88 -13.15 -27.87 19.81
C ILE A 88 -12.49 -28.74 20.88
N ASN A 89 -12.57 -30.06 20.70
CA ASN A 89 -11.89 -31.02 21.56
C ASN A 89 -10.40 -31.12 21.19
N ILE A 90 -9.51 -31.13 22.18
CA ILE A 90 -8.07 -31.29 21.95
C ILE A 90 -7.69 -32.77 21.75
N ASN A 91 -8.37 -33.67 22.45
CA ASN A 91 -8.02 -35.09 22.54
C ASN A 91 -8.65 -35.95 21.43
N LYS A 92 -9.72 -35.45 20.82
CA LYS A 92 -10.30 -36.01 19.60
C LYS A 92 -10.14 -34.97 18.50
N PRO A 93 -9.21 -35.15 17.55
CA PRO A 93 -9.08 -34.23 16.43
C PRO A 93 -10.41 -34.16 15.68
N ALA A 94 -10.74 -32.96 15.21
CA ALA A 94 -11.90 -32.63 14.37
C ALA A 94 -13.29 -32.56 15.03
N ASP A 95 -13.46 -32.81 16.34
CA ASP A 95 -14.80 -32.76 16.96
C ASP A 95 -15.18 -31.35 17.48
N ILE A 96 -16.15 -30.71 16.81
CA ILE A 96 -16.76 -29.43 17.25
C ILE A 96 -17.79 -29.73 18.33
N LEU A 97 -17.47 -29.37 19.58
CA LEU A 97 -18.32 -29.67 20.74
C LEU A 97 -19.50 -28.70 20.87
N GLN A 98 -19.22 -27.41 20.67
CA GLN A 98 -20.16 -26.31 20.91
C GLN A 98 -19.88 -25.16 19.95
N SER A 99 -20.92 -24.45 19.53
CA SER A 99 -20.76 -23.22 18.77
C SER A 99 -21.89 -22.24 19.10
N THR A 100 -21.56 -20.95 19.18
CA THR A 100 -22.52 -19.88 19.47
C THR A 100 -22.29 -18.73 18.49
N CYS A 101 -23.36 -18.05 18.09
CA CYS A 101 -23.25 -16.84 17.27
C CYS A 101 -24.38 -15.87 17.60
N GLN A 102 -24.09 -14.57 17.65
CA GLN A 102 -25.09 -13.53 17.94
C GLN A 102 -26.17 -13.34 16.85
N CYS A 103 -26.06 -14.02 15.71
CA CYS A 103 -27.06 -13.92 14.65
C CYS A 103 -28.35 -14.67 14.99
N VAL A 104 -29.44 -14.36 14.28
CA VAL A 104 -30.76 -14.98 14.50
C VAL A 104 -30.70 -16.51 14.36
N ALA A 105 -29.94 -17.00 13.38
CA ALA A 105 -29.73 -18.43 13.13
C ALA A 105 -28.68 -19.08 14.05
N GLY A 106 -28.05 -18.30 14.94
CA GLY A 106 -26.97 -18.73 15.83
C GLY A 106 -27.34 -18.78 17.31
N LYS A 107 -28.62 -18.59 17.64
CA LYS A 107 -29.11 -18.63 19.02
C LYS A 107 -29.08 -20.07 19.56
N GLY A 108 -28.28 -20.28 20.60
CA GLY A 108 -28.16 -21.56 21.31
C GLY A 108 -26.72 -22.05 21.40
N GLU A 109 -26.52 -23.17 22.09
CA GLU A 109 -25.21 -23.77 22.33
C GLU A 109 -24.68 -24.58 21.12
N ARG A 110 -25.53 -24.83 20.12
CA ARG A 110 -25.15 -25.55 18.89
C ARG A 110 -25.64 -24.78 17.66
N ALA A 111 -24.87 -23.77 17.27
CA ALA A 111 -25.16 -22.87 16.16
C ALA A 111 -24.56 -23.36 14.83
N ALA A 112 -25.40 -23.68 13.84
CA ALA A 112 -24.92 -24.06 12.50
C ALA A 112 -25.22 -22.97 11.45
N CYS A 113 -24.92 -21.70 11.77
CA CYS A 113 -25.18 -20.58 10.86
C CYS A 113 -24.03 -20.37 9.86
N LYS A 114 -24.28 -19.57 8.81
CA LYS A 114 -23.26 -19.22 7.81
C LYS A 114 -22.02 -18.54 8.39
N HIS A 115 -22.12 -17.83 9.51
CA HIS A 115 -20.97 -17.20 10.16
C HIS A 115 -20.08 -18.22 10.87
N VAL A 116 -20.68 -19.22 11.53
CA VAL A 116 -19.94 -20.35 12.13
C VAL A 116 -19.25 -21.15 11.03
N ALA A 117 -19.94 -21.40 9.92
CA ALA A 117 -19.34 -22.06 8.76
C ALA A 117 -18.14 -21.28 8.21
N ALA A 118 -18.23 -19.95 8.10
CA ALA A 118 -17.13 -19.12 7.63
C ALA A 118 -15.89 -19.21 8.53
N LEU A 119 -16.08 -19.25 9.86
CA LEU A 119 -14.96 -19.48 10.80
C LEU A 119 -14.37 -20.88 10.64
N CYS A 120 -15.19 -21.92 10.48
CA CYS A 120 -14.69 -23.28 10.24
C CYS A 120 -13.83 -23.36 8.97
N PHE A 121 -14.23 -22.70 7.87
CA PHE A 121 -13.42 -22.64 6.65
C PHE A 121 -12.10 -21.90 6.87
N GLY A 122 -12.09 -20.84 7.69
CA GLY A 122 -10.83 -20.15 8.06
C GLY A 122 -9.88 -21.03 8.86
N LEU A 123 -10.39 -21.89 9.75
CA LEU A 123 -9.56 -22.84 10.49
C LEU A 123 -9.06 -23.99 9.60
N LEU A 124 -9.88 -24.44 8.65
CA LEU A 124 -9.49 -25.43 7.64
C LEU A 124 -8.34 -24.89 6.79
N ASP A 125 -8.47 -23.67 6.26
CA ASP A 125 -7.43 -23.02 5.44
C ASP A 125 -6.12 -22.82 6.23
N TYR A 126 -6.23 -22.47 7.52
CA TYR A 126 -5.10 -22.35 8.42
C TYR A 126 -4.30 -23.65 8.56
N ASP A 127 -5.00 -24.78 8.66
CA ASP A 127 -4.41 -26.11 8.79
C ASP A 127 -3.87 -26.63 7.45
N GLU A 128 -4.64 -26.49 6.35
CA GLU A 128 -4.28 -26.95 5.01
C GLU A 128 -3.04 -26.23 4.47
N ASN A 129 -2.97 -24.91 4.63
CA ASN A 129 -1.84 -24.09 4.19
C ASN A 129 -0.67 -24.08 5.18
N LYS A 130 -0.81 -24.78 6.31
CA LYS A 130 0.19 -24.85 7.39
C LYS A 130 0.67 -23.47 7.83
N LEU A 131 -0.25 -22.55 8.04
CA LEU A 131 0.05 -21.15 8.37
C LEU A 131 0.71 -20.98 9.75
N TYR A 132 0.79 -22.07 10.54
CA TYR A 132 1.49 -22.14 11.82
C TYR A 132 3.00 -22.46 11.70
N GLU A 133 3.50 -22.88 10.53
CA GLU A 133 4.92 -23.15 10.30
C GLU A 133 5.69 -21.85 10.01
N GLY A 134 6.83 -21.64 10.66
CA GLY A 134 7.67 -20.47 10.42
C GLY A 134 8.33 -20.50 9.04
N CYS A 135 8.60 -19.34 8.44
CA CYS A 135 9.31 -19.24 7.15
C CYS A 135 10.73 -19.87 7.16
N THR A 136 11.29 -20.13 8.34
CA THR A 136 12.59 -20.76 8.57
C THR A 136 12.53 -22.28 8.72
N GLU A 137 11.35 -22.90 8.77
CA GLU A 137 11.18 -24.35 8.99
C GLU A 137 11.01 -25.14 7.69
N ARG A 138 10.91 -24.45 6.53
CA ARG A 138 10.87 -25.06 5.21
C ARG A 138 12.29 -25.22 4.65
N LEU A 139 12.60 -26.41 4.14
CA LEU A 139 13.88 -26.70 3.46
C LEU A 139 14.16 -25.70 2.34
N GLN A 140 15.37 -25.15 2.31
CA GLN A 140 15.88 -24.23 1.28
C GLN A 140 15.78 -24.85 -0.14
N GLN A 141 15.01 -24.25 -1.05
CA GLN A 141 14.72 -24.83 -2.38
C GLN A 141 15.52 -24.22 -3.56
N TRP A 142 16.30 -23.15 -3.36
CA TRP A 142 16.94 -22.42 -4.48
C TRP A 142 18.08 -23.17 -5.19
N HIS A 143 18.69 -24.16 -4.55
CA HIS A 143 19.88 -24.86 -5.09
C HIS A 143 19.62 -26.31 -5.50
N GLN A 144 18.37 -26.73 -5.74
CA GLN A 144 18.13 -28.05 -6.35
C GLN A 144 18.10 -27.93 -7.89
N PRO A 145 19.17 -28.33 -8.61
CA PRO A 145 19.13 -28.36 -10.07
C PRO A 145 18.12 -29.40 -10.56
N THR A 146 17.37 -29.04 -11.59
CA THR A 146 16.36 -29.92 -12.18
C THR A 146 17.04 -31.10 -12.90
N ARG A 147 16.58 -32.33 -12.67
CA ARG A 147 17.10 -33.57 -13.30
C ARG A 147 16.83 -33.69 -14.82
N LYS A 148 16.87 -32.59 -15.58
CA LYS A 148 16.69 -32.63 -17.04
C LYS A 148 18.04 -32.52 -17.72
N SER A 149 18.55 -33.66 -18.18
CA SER A 149 19.68 -33.75 -19.12
C SER A 149 19.18 -33.34 -20.52
N SER A 150 19.40 -32.10 -20.93
CA SER A 150 19.32 -31.74 -22.35
C SER A 150 20.69 -31.91 -23.00
N LYS A 151 20.72 -32.52 -24.19
CA LYS A 151 21.94 -32.58 -25.00
C LYS A 151 22.25 -31.18 -25.55
N PRO A 152 23.53 -30.78 -25.67
CA PRO A 152 23.91 -29.49 -26.22
C PRO A 152 23.44 -29.38 -27.68
N MET A 153 22.82 -28.26 -28.02
CA MET A 153 22.26 -27.95 -29.33
C MET A 153 22.82 -26.60 -29.82
N ASN A 154 22.95 -26.45 -31.14
CA ASN A 154 23.37 -25.19 -31.75
C ASN A 154 22.30 -24.11 -31.53
N ILE A 155 22.72 -22.89 -31.24
CA ILE A 155 21.83 -21.78 -30.85
C ILE A 155 20.83 -21.40 -31.95
N LEU A 156 21.16 -21.63 -33.22
CA LEU A 156 20.28 -21.36 -34.35
C LEU A 156 19.16 -22.39 -34.49
N ASP A 157 19.35 -23.58 -33.91
CA ASP A 157 18.38 -24.68 -33.94
C ASP A 157 17.48 -24.72 -32.70
N ILE A 158 17.69 -23.80 -31.75
CA ILE A 158 16.86 -23.66 -30.56
C ILE A 158 15.53 -23.03 -30.98
N ASN A 159 14.49 -23.85 -31.07
CA ASN A 159 13.15 -23.36 -31.29
C ASN A 159 12.57 -22.74 -30.00
N PHE A 160 12.57 -21.41 -29.92
CA PHE A 160 12.05 -20.63 -28.79
C PHE A 160 10.52 -20.48 -28.79
N THR A 161 9.78 -21.16 -29.68
CA THR A 161 8.34 -21.25 -29.52
C THR A 161 8.05 -22.10 -28.28
N SER A 162 7.78 -21.41 -27.18
CA SER A 162 7.20 -21.94 -25.96
C SER A 162 6.22 -23.07 -26.30
N LEU A 163 6.49 -24.24 -25.71
CA LEU A 163 5.53 -25.33 -25.56
C LEU A 163 4.28 -24.79 -24.85
N ARG A 164 3.36 -24.18 -25.60
CA ARG A 164 1.96 -24.06 -25.21
C ARG A 164 1.40 -25.47 -25.27
N HIS A 165 1.66 -26.24 -24.22
CA HIS A 165 0.98 -27.50 -23.98
C HIS A 165 -0.52 -27.24 -23.96
N ASN A 166 -1.19 -27.88 -24.92
CA ASN A 166 -2.54 -28.43 -24.87
C ASN A 166 -3.12 -28.46 -23.44
N LYS A 167 -3.77 -27.37 -23.03
CA LYS A 167 -4.90 -27.47 -22.11
C LYS A 167 -6.14 -27.48 -22.98
N GLU A 168 -6.84 -28.61 -22.93
CA GLU A 168 -8.22 -28.72 -23.40
C GLU A 168 -9.03 -27.52 -22.91
N GLU A 169 -9.91 -27.06 -23.78
CA GLU A 169 -10.76 -25.88 -23.62
C GLU A 169 -11.67 -26.03 -22.39
N GLU A 170 -11.21 -25.62 -21.21
CA GLU A 170 -12.11 -25.25 -20.15
C GLU A 170 -12.74 -23.90 -20.50
N ASN A 171 -14.03 -23.95 -20.82
CA ASN A 171 -14.93 -22.83 -21.09
C ASN A 171 -14.66 -21.65 -20.13
N LYS A 172 -13.88 -20.67 -20.60
CA LYS A 172 -13.73 -19.39 -19.93
C LYS A 172 -15.10 -18.72 -19.84
N PRO A 173 -15.46 -18.12 -18.69
CA PRO A 173 -16.72 -17.41 -18.55
C PRO A 173 -16.81 -16.25 -19.54
N LYS A 174 -18.00 -16.08 -20.14
CA LYS A 174 -18.33 -15.20 -21.27
C LYS A 174 -18.11 -13.68 -21.05
N TYR A 175 -17.45 -13.23 -19.98
CA TYR A 175 -17.18 -11.81 -19.73
C TYR A 175 -15.84 -11.30 -20.31
N LEU A 176 -15.02 -12.16 -20.92
CA LEU A 176 -13.73 -11.78 -21.53
C LEU A 176 -13.76 -11.58 -23.05
N LYS A 177 -14.94 -11.54 -23.70
CA LYS A 177 -15.07 -11.27 -25.15
C LYS A 177 -15.30 -9.80 -25.52
N PHE A 178 -15.27 -8.88 -24.55
CA PHE A 178 -15.53 -7.45 -24.79
C PHE A 178 -14.28 -6.55 -24.79
N LEU A 179 -13.08 -7.13 -24.73
CA LEU A 179 -11.81 -6.39 -24.73
C LEU A 179 -10.93 -6.68 -25.96
N GLU A 180 -11.45 -7.41 -26.94
CA GLU A 180 -10.82 -7.59 -28.26
C GLU A 180 -11.52 -6.71 -29.29
N SER A 181 -11.39 -5.38 -29.15
CA SER A 181 -11.45 -4.46 -30.29
C SER A 181 -10.73 -3.16 -29.94
N ASP A 182 -9.55 -3.03 -30.54
CA ASP A 182 -8.88 -1.80 -30.94
C ASP A 182 -8.89 -0.62 -29.96
N ILE A 183 -8.11 -0.72 -28.89
CA ILE A 183 -7.40 0.45 -28.35
C ILE A 183 -5.91 0.19 -28.53
N HIS A 184 -5.31 0.91 -29.48
CA HIS A 184 -3.90 0.85 -29.79
C HIS A 184 -3.10 1.21 -28.52
N ILE A 185 -2.39 0.23 -27.93
CA ILE A 185 -1.62 0.33 -26.66
C ILE A 185 -0.42 1.31 -26.75
N SER A 186 -0.28 2.05 -27.86
CA SER A 186 0.66 3.16 -28.01
C SER A 186 0.14 4.51 -27.47
N GLU A 187 -1.17 4.67 -27.25
CA GLU A 187 -1.71 5.97 -26.81
C GLU A 187 -1.64 6.19 -25.30
N ALA A 188 -1.90 5.20 -24.44
CA ALA A 188 -1.90 5.42 -22.98
C ALA A 188 -0.52 5.86 -22.40
N THR A 189 0.57 5.36 -22.99
CA THR A 189 1.94 5.75 -22.63
C THR A 189 2.35 7.09 -23.25
N THR A 190 1.76 7.44 -24.39
CA THR A 190 1.97 8.73 -25.07
C THR A 190 1.17 9.84 -24.40
N THR A 191 -0.06 9.58 -23.94
CA THR A 191 -0.90 10.55 -23.22
C THR A 191 -0.32 10.88 -21.85
N LEU A 192 0.22 9.90 -21.11
CA LEU A 192 0.96 10.18 -19.87
C LEU A 192 2.23 11.01 -20.15
N ARG A 193 2.99 10.71 -21.21
CA ARG A 193 4.17 11.50 -21.60
C ARG A 193 3.82 12.89 -22.14
N GLN A 194 2.72 13.05 -22.87
CA GLN A 194 2.26 14.32 -23.42
C GLN A 194 1.57 15.20 -22.37
N LEU A 195 0.89 14.61 -21.38
CA LEU A 195 0.40 15.31 -20.19
C LEU A 195 1.55 15.83 -19.33
N PHE A 196 2.64 15.05 -19.20
CA PHE A 196 3.85 15.47 -18.51
C PHE A 196 4.59 16.63 -19.19
N ILE A 197 4.54 16.75 -20.53
CA ILE A 197 5.29 17.77 -21.30
C ILE A 197 4.45 19.04 -21.58
N LYS A 198 3.12 18.93 -21.73
CA LYS A 198 2.26 20.05 -22.17
C LYS A 198 1.85 21.02 -21.05
N TYR A 199 1.96 20.61 -19.78
CA TYR A 199 1.52 21.43 -18.65
C TYR A 199 2.55 22.45 -18.14
N ASN A 200 3.75 22.49 -18.73
CA ASN A 200 4.88 23.28 -18.22
C ASN A 200 4.97 24.73 -18.74
N GLN A 201 3.89 25.31 -19.29
CA GLN A 201 3.89 26.70 -19.75
C GLN A 201 2.58 27.42 -19.44
N GLN A 202 2.54 28.18 -18.35
CA GLN A 202 2.31 29.65 -18.33
C GLN A 202 2.09 30.17 -16.89
N ASN A 203 2.65 31.35 -16.67
CA ASN A 203 3.15 31.89 -15.40
C ASN A 203 2.15 32.73 -14.56
N ILE A 204 2.40 32.71 -13.23
CA ILE A 204 2.43 33.82 -12.24
C ILE A 204 1.11 34.39 -11.64
N ALA A 205 1.14 34.46 -10.28
CA ALA A 205 0.48 35.42 -9.36
C ALA A 205 -0.67 34.98 -8.43
N VAL A 206 -0.60 33.81 -7.77
CA VAL A 206 -1.58 33.48 -6.70
C VAL A 206 -0.94 33.06 -5.35
N ALA A 207 0.32 32.66 -5.33
CA ALA A 207 1.00 32.23 -4.09
C ALA A 207 1.08 33.33 -3.00
N SER A 208 1.21 34.60 -3.40
CA SER A 208 1.41 35.73 -2.48
C SER A 208 0.16 36.18 -1.70
N ILE A 209 -1.06 35.82 -2.13
CA ILE A 209 -2.31 36.26 -1.48
C ILE A 209 -2.79 35.25 -0.42
N LEU A 210 -2.53 33.95 -0.61
CA LEU A 210 -2.90 32.90 0.35
C LEU A 210 -1.95 32.81 1.56
N LEU A 211 -0.69 33.21 1.39
CA LEU A 211 0.31 33.24 2.46
C LEU A 211 0.05 34.29 3.55
N LEU A 212 -0.76 35.32 3.28
CA LEU A 212 -0.98 36.43 4.21
C LEU A 212 -2.10 36.19 5.25
N ARG A 213 -2.91 35.12 5.11
CA ARG A 213 -4.09 34.91 5.98
C ARG A 213 -3.89 33.90 7.12
N HIS A 214 -2.81 33.10 7.10
CA HIS A 214 -2.59 31.99 8.05
C HIS A 214 -1.34 32.12 8.93
N VAL A 215 -0.72 33.31 8.99
CA VAL A 215 0.45 33.57 9.86
C VAL A 215 0.07 33.61 11.36
N SER A 216 -1.22 33.59 11.71
CA SER A 216 -1.67 33.62 13.11
C SER A 216 -1.63 32.27 13.84
N ASP A 217 -1.69 31.14 13.12
CA ASP A 217 -1.75 29.78 13.73
C ASP A 217 -0.50 28.91 13.48
N GLY A 218 0.52 29.46 12.83
CA GLY A 218 1.82 28.79 12.64
C GLY A 218 1.81 27.57 11.71
N ARG A 219 0.72 27.31 10.97
CA ARG A 219 0.61 26.23 9.97
C ARG A 219 0.14 26.81 8.64
N ILE A 220 0.83 26.43 7.56
CA ILE A 220 0.47 26.79 6.18
C ILE A 220 0.17 25.47 5.47
N PRO A 221 -1.11 25.10 5.25
CA PRO A 221 -1.42 23.94 4.43
C PRO A 221 -0.91 24.21 3.01
N LEU A 222 -0.26 23.22 2.38
CA LEU A 222 0.25 23.36 1.01
C LEU A 222 -0.94 23.35 0.03
N PRO A 223 -1.28 24.46 -0.64
CA PRO A 223 -2.24 24.38 -1.74
C PRO A 223 -1.55 23.69 -2.90
N ALA A 224 -2.04 22.51 -3.29
CA ALA A 224 -1.68 21.95 -4.60
C ALA A 224 -2.09 22.99 -5.66
N CYS A 225 -1.15 23.39 -6.52
CA CYS A 225 -1.16 24.58 -7.35
C CYS A 225 -2.56 25.12 -7.74
N VAL A 226 -2.85 26.38 -7.35
CA VAL A 226 -4.05 27.13 -7.79
C VAL A 226 -3.68 27.92 -9.06
N ILE A 227 -3.89 27.29 -10.22
CA ILE A 227 -4.01 28.02 -11.49
C ILE A 227 -5.42 27.79 -12.03
N ASN A 228 -6.16 28.88 -12.14
CA ASN A 228 -7.53 28.97 -12.62
C ASN A 228 -7.64 28.48 -14.07
N GLN A 229 -7.86 27.18 -14.31
CA GLN A 229 -8.47 26.68 -15.56
C GLN A 229 -9.22 25.38 -15.29
N GLY A 230 -10.55 25.50 -15.17
CA GLY A 230 -11.60 24.54 -15.52
C GLY A 230 -11.49 23.05 -15.11
N PRO A 231 -12.62 22.35 -14.92
CA PRO A 231 -12.59 20.90 -14.78
C PRO A 231 -11.88 20.27 -15.99
N LEU A 232 -11.08 19.22 -15.74
CA LEU A 232 -10.43 18.37 -16.73
C LEU A 232 -11.19 18.36 -18.06
N SER A 233 -10.46 18.61 -19.15
CA SER A 233 -10.99 18.55 -20.51
C SER A 233 -11.94 17.35 -20.67
N LEU A 234 -13.14 17.62 -21.19
CA LEU A 234 -14.21 16.68 -21.54
C LEU A 234 -13.78 15.44 -22.36
N SER A 235 -12.49 15.28 -22.69
CA SER A 235 -11.94 14.15 -23.44
C SER A 235 -11.87 12.83 -22.64
N LEU A 236 -11.73 12.87 -21.31
CA LEU A 236 -11.79 11.64 -20.48
C LEU A 236 -13.23 11.11 -20.31
N GLN A 237 -14.24 11.95 -20.54
CA GLN A 237 -15.65 11.55 -20.39
C GLN A 237 -16.12 10.59 -21.49
N GLN A 238 -15.44 10.56 -22.64
CA GLN A 238 -15.95 9.84 -23.81
C GLN A 238 -15.82 8.31 -23.71
N ASN A 239 -15.00 7.79 -22.78
CA ASN A 239 -14.69 6.36 -22.67
C ASN A 239 -14.95 5.73 -21.28
N LEU A 240 -15.55 6.45 -20.33
CA LEU A 240 -15.83 5.92 -18.99
C LEU A 240 -17.26 5.38 -18.91
N THR A 241 -17.41 4.15 -18.42
CA THR A 241 -18.75 3.65 -18.05
C THR A 241 -19.34 4.49 -16.93
N SER A 242 -20.68 4.54 -16.82
CA SER A 242 -21.36 5.28 -15.75
C SER A 242 -20.92 4.85 -14.34
N ALA A 243 -20.54 3.57 -14.17
CA ALA A 243 -20.00 3.05 -12.91
C ALA A 243 -18.61 3.60 -12.58
N MET A 244 -17.71 3.69 -13.57
CA MET A 244 -16.37 4.25 -13.39
C MET A 244 -16.41 5.75 -13.13
N PHE A 245 -17.29 6.47 -13.83
CA PHE A 245 -17.49 7.90 -13.60
C PHE A 245 -18.02 8.18 -12.19
N LYS A 246 -19.00 7.38 -11.72
CA LYS A 246 -19.50 7.47 -10.36
C LYS A 246 -18.40 7.22 -9.33
N TYR A 247 -17.61 6.15 -9.49
CA TYR A 247 -16.48 5.85 -8.60
C TYR A 247 -15.45 6.98 -8.57
N TYR A 248 -15.13 7.54 -9.75
CA TYR A 248 -14.21 8.67 -9.86
C TYR A 248 -14.70 9.89 -9.08
N MET A 249 -15.98 10.26 -9.24
CA MET A 249 -16.57 11.40 -8.55
C MET A 249 -16.70 11.18 -7.04
N GLU A 250 -16.92 9.95 -6.60
CA GLU A 250 -17.11 9.60 -5.18
C GLU A 250 -15.78 9.45 -4.41
N HIS A 251 -14.71 8.97 -5.05
CA HIS A 251 -13.49 8.57 -4.34
C HIS A 251 -12.19 9.26 -4.81
N ILE A 252 -12.12 9.69 -6.06
CA ILE A 252 -10.88 10.21 -6.66
C ILE A 252 -10.93 11.74 -6.73
N TYR A 253 -11.99 12.29 -7.34
CA TYR A 253 -12.16 13.72 -7.52
C TYR A 253 -12.22 14.46 -6.18
N LEU A 254 -11.43 15.53 -6.08
CA LEU A 254 -11.46 16.45 -4.94
C LEU A 254 -11.40 17.88 -5.46
N THR A 255 -12.20 18.76 -4.86
CA THR A 255 -12.08 20.21 -5.05
C THR A 255 -10.84 20.74 -4.33
N THR A 256 -10.33 21.91 -4.73
CA THR A 256 -9.18 22.56 -4.09
C THR A 256 -9.37 22.74 -2.57
N SER A 257 -10.58 23.07 -2.13
CA SER A 257 -10.91 23.17 -0.69
C SER A 257 -10.78 21.82 0.02
N GLN A 258 -11.28 20.74 -0.58
CA GLN A 258 -11.15 19.39 -0.04
C GLN A 258 -9.70 18.92 -0.02
N ILE A 259 -8.89 19.29 -1.01
CA ILE A 259 -7.44 18.97 -1.04
C ILE A 259 -6.74 19.67 0.13
N SER A 260 -7.02 20.95 0.39
CA SER A 260 -6.45 21.68 1.53
C SER A 260 -6.84 21.05 2.87
N ILE A 261 -8.11 20.68 3.05
CA ILE A 261 -8.60 20.02 4.26
C ILE A 261 -7.98 18.63 4.42
N LEU A 262 -7.78 17.90 3.32
CA LEU A 262 -7.13 16.60 3.33
C LEU A 262 -5.68 16.70 3.80
N GLU A 263 -4.91 17.65 3.27
CA GLU A 263 -3.53 17.89 3.68
C GLU A 263 -3.44 18.16 5.18
N GLU A 264 -4.25 19.11 5.68
CA GLU A 264 -4.25 19.49 7.10
C GLU A 264 -4.58 18.31 8.03
N ASN A 265 -5.58 17.51 7.67
CA ASN A 265 -5.99 16.33 8.45
C ASN A 265 -5.00 15.16 8.37
N THR A 266 -4.00 15.25 7.48
CA THR A 266 -3.05 14.17 7.22
C THR A 266 -1.60 14.57 7.50
N ILE A 267 -1.35 15.70 8.16
CA ILE A 267 -0.03 16.20 8.57
C ILE A 267 0.81 15.14 9.33
N CYS A 268 0.17 14.28 10.12
CA CYS A 268 0.86 13.20 10.85
C CYS A 268 1.26 11.99 9.96
N GLN A 269 1.04 12.08 8.65
CA GLN A 269 1.43 11.12 7.62
C GLN A 269 1.19 9.65 8.01
N ALA A 270 2.25 8.85 8.15
CA ALA A 270 2.18 7.41 8.40
C ALA A 270 1.44 7.05 9.71
N SER A 271 1.34 7.98 10.66
CA SER A 271 0.57 7.81 11.90
C SER A 271 -0.93 8.12 11.74
N SER A 272 -1.35 8.64 10.59
CA SER A 272 -2.74 9.00 10.31
C SER A 272 -3.44 7.94 9.44
N ASN A 273 -4.55 7.39 9.93
CA ASN A 273 -5.38 6.47 9.15
C ASN A 273 -6.00 7.14 7.92
N SER A 274 -6.38 8.43 8.01
CA SER A 274 -6.93 9.17 6.88
C SER A 274 -5.90 9.36 5.77
N TRP A 275 -4.61 9.45 6.12
CA TRP A 275 -3.52 9.50 5.15
C TRP A 275 -3.40 8.19 4.37
N HIS A 276 -3.48 7.04 5.05
CA HIS A 276 -3.48 5.72 4.38
C HIS A 276 -4.72 5.54 3.50
N GLU A 277 -5.90 5.95 4.00
CA GLU A 277 -7.17 5.89 3.26
C GLU A 277 -7.20 6.80 2.03
N ALA A 278 -6.58 7.97 2.08
CA ALA A 278 -6.51 8.84 0.91
C ALA A 278 -5.49 8.35 -0.13
N ARG A 279 -4.43 7.66 0.29
CA ARG A 279 -3.40 7.07 -0.59
C ARG A 279 -3.87 5.82 -1.34
N GLN A 280 -4.84 5.04 -0.85
CA GLN A 280 -5.33 3.86 -1.58
C GLN A 280 -5.99 4.23 -2.92
N TYR A 281 -6.58 5.42 -3.04
CA TYR A 281 -7.22 5.87 -4.28
C TYR A 281 -6.23 6.49 -5.28
N ARG A 282 -4.94 6.65 -4.91
CA ARG A 282 -3.99 7.51 -5.64
C ARG A 282 -2.63 6.88 -5.84
N ILE A 283 -2.01 7.22 -6.96
CA ILE A 283 -0.61 6.91 -7.27
C ILE A 283 0.26 7.93 -6.52
N SER A 284 1.02 7.44 -5.54
CA SER A 284 1.97 8.27 -4.80
C SER A 284 3.25 8.51 -5.62
N SER A 285 3.89 9.66 -5.43
CA SER A 285 5.19 10.00 -6.03
C SER A 285 6.26 8.92 -5.87
N THR A 286 6.23 8.14 -4.78
CA THR A 286 7.16 7.02 -4.54
C THR A 286 7.01 5.88 -5.56
N ASN A 287 5.86 5.77 -6.23
CA ASN A 287 5.54 4.70 -7.17
C ASN A 287 5.74 5.12 -8.64
N VAL A 288 5.99 6.40 -8.91
CA VAL A 288 6.07 6.92 -10.29
C VAL A 288 7.23 6.32 -11.07
N HIS A 289 8.36 6.05 -10.42
CA HIS A 289 9.46 5.33 -11.07
C HIS A 289 9.04 3.94 -11.57
N LEU A 290 8.33 3.18 -10.74
CA LEU A 290 7.87 1.82 -11.10
C LEU A 290 6.92 1.83 -12.29
N ILE A 291 6.12 2.88 -12.42
CA ILE A 291 5.16 3.06 -13.51
C ILE A 291 5.87 3.54 -14.78
N SER A 292 6.67 4.59 -14.68
CA SER A 292 7.34 5.25 -15.82
C SER A 292 8.39 4.38 -16.52
N THR A 293 9.00 3.44 -15.79
CA THR A 293 10.01 2.52 -16.33
C THR A 293 9.44 1.18 -16.80
N ARG A 294 8.17 0.89 -16.50
CA ARG A 294 7.51 -0.36 -16.87
C ARG A 294 7.32 -0.46 -18.38
N ARG A 295 7.66 -1.61 -18.96
CA ARG A 295 7.49 -1.87 -20.41
C ARG A 295 6.47 -2.97 -20.74
N LYS A 296 6.16 -3.84 -19.78
CA LYS A 296 5.25 -5.00 -19.92
C LYS A 296 4.74 -5.44 -18.54
N ASP A 297 3.79 -6.38 -18.48
CA ASP A 297 3.25 -6.98 -17.24
C ASP A 297 2.55 -5.95 -16.32
N PHE A 298 1.64 -5.15 -16.88
CA PHE A 298 0.98 -4.03 -16.20
C PHE A 298 0.02 -4.49 -15.08
N GLU A 299 -0.60 -5.65 -15.24
CA GLU A 299 -1.46 -6.26 -14.22
C GLU A 299 -0.66 -6.61 -12.96
N SER A 300 0.53 -7.19 -13.15
CA SER A 300 1.45 -7.50 -12.06
C SER A 300 1.98 -6.24 -11.36
N LEU A 301 2.29 -5.19 -12.13
CA LEU A 301 2.65 -3.89 -11.58
C LEU A 301 1.52 -3.32 -10.70
N THR A 302 0.28 -3.42 -11.17
CA THR A 302 -0.90 -2.91 -10.45
C THR A 302 -1.08 -3.67 -9.15
N GLN A 303 -0.99 -5.00 -9.18
CA GLN A 303 -1.06 -5.82 -7.97
C GLN A 303 0.06 -5.48 -7.00
N THR A 304 1.30 -5.27 -7.49
CA THR A 304 2.43 -4.87 -6.66
C THR A 304 2.18 -3.55 -5.93
N ILE A 305 1.62 -2.54 -6.61
CA ILE A 305 1.28 -1.24 -6.02
C ILE A 305 0.19 -1.40 -4.95
N ILE A 306 -0.78 -2.28 -5.17
CA ILE A 306 -1.84 -2.57 -4.21
C ILE A 306 -1.26 -3.28 -2.98
N ASP A 307 -0.45 -4.31 -3.17
CA ASP A 307 0.13 -5.13 -2.10
C ASP A 307 1.13 -4.33 -1.25
N GLN A 308 1.93 -3.45 -1.86
CA GLN A 308 2.86 -2.56 -1.15
C GLN A 308 2.17 -1.69 -0.10
N ARG A 309 0.88 -1.35 -0.30
CA ARG A 309 0.09 -0.57 0.67
C ARG A 309 -0.35 -1.39 1.88
N GLN A 310 -0.44 -2.70 1.74
CA GLN A 310 -0.90 -3.63 2.79
C GLN A 310 0.27 -4.24 3.58
N ASN A 311 1.50 -4.11 3.07
CA ASN A 311 2.69 -4.64 3.71
C ASN A 311 3.05 -3.85 4.97
N ASN A 312 3.02 -4.52 6.12
CA ASN A 312 3.53 -3.97 7.37
C ASN A 312 5.07 -3.95 7.34
N LEU A 313 5.63 -2.87 6.81
CA LEU A 313 7.07 -2.65 6.73
C LEU A 313 7.70 -2.18 8.05
N HIS A 314 6.92 -2.06 9.14
CA HIS A 314 7.48 -1.67 10.43
C HIS A 314 8.50 -2.68 10.96
N SER A 315 8.52 -3.93 10.49
CA SER A 315 9.56 -4.90 10.84
C SER A 315 10.93 -4.60 10.20
N ASN A 316 10.97 -3.79 9.13
CA ASN A 316 12.20 -3.48 8.41
C ASN A 316 13.03 -2.44 9.19
N ILE A 317 14.26 -2.81 9.54
CA ILE A 317 15.21 -1.99 10.32
C ILE A 317 15.50 -0.66 9.60
N ALA A 318 15.67 -0.69 8.27
CA ALA A 318 15.96 0.53 7.51
C ALA A 318 14.76 1.49 7.50
N VAL A 319 13.53 0.97 7.43
CA VAL A 319 12.31 1.79 7.48
C VAL A 319 12.13 2.40 8.88
N ARG A 320 12.32 1.61 9.94
CA ARG A 320 12.31 2.14 11.32
C ARG A 320 13.37 3.20 11.55
N HIS A 321 14.59 2.95 11.07
CA HIS A 321 15.68 3.92 11.13
C HIS A 321 15.31 5.22 10.40
N GLY A 322 14.67 5.12 9.23
CA GLY A 322 14.08 6.24 8.50
C GLY A 322 13.16 7.08 9.38
N ILE A 323 12.10 6.45 9.89
CA ILE A 323 11.06 7.10 10.69
C ILE A 323 11.63 7.79 11.94
N ILE A 324 12.56 7.14 12.65
CA ILE A 324 13.14 7.69 13.88
C ILE A 324 14.02 8.91 13.59
N ASN A 325 14.74 8.90 12.47
CA ASN A 325 15.76 9.89 12.18
C ASN A 325 15.31 11.02 11.26
N GLU A 326 14.10 10.96 10.69
CA GLU A 326 13.58 11.99 9.79
C GLU A 326 13.56 13.39 10.44
N GLU A 327 13.08 13.49 11.68
CA GLU A 327 13.09 14.73 12.45
C GLU A 327 14.51 15.23 12.75
N ILE A 328 15.45 14.32 12.95
CA ILE A 328 16.87 14.65 13.15
C ILE A 328 17.46 15.23 11.86
N CYS A 329 17.16 14.61 10.71
CA CYS A 329 17.57 15.08 9.40
C CYS A 329 17.03 16.49 9.12
N ARG A 330 15.75 16.74 9.41
CA ARG A 330 15.12 18.06 9.24
C ARG A 330 15.81 19.13 10.10
N ARG A 331 16.07 18.84 11.38
CA ARG A 331 16.79 19.77 12.26
C ARG A 331 18.21 20.03 11.79
N ARG A 332 18.91 18.99 11.32
CA ARG A 332 20.27 19.11 10.79
C ARG A 332 20.32 19.97 9.54
N TYR A 333 19.33 19.82 8.65
CA TYR A 333 19.15 20.69 7.49
C TYR A 333 19.02 22.16 7.91
N VAL A 334 18.12 22.49 8.85
CA VAL A 334 17.95 23.87 9.33
C VAL A 334 19.25 24.43 9.93
N THR A 335 19.98 23.64 10.73
CA THR A 335 21.27 24.05 11.29
C THR A 335 22.32 24.30 10.21
N GLN A 336 22.40 23.44 9.18
CA GLN A 336 23.32 23.60 8.06
C GLN A 336 23.01 24.87 7.24
N GLN A 337 21.73 25.13 6.95
CA GLN A 337 21.31 26.35 6.25
C GLN A 337 21.62 27.61 7.06
N ALA A 338 21.42 27.58 8.39
CA ALA A 338 21.80 28.69 9.26
C ALA A 338 23.32 28.95 9.25
N GLY A 339 24.14 27.90 9.21
CA GLY A 339 25.59 28.00 9.04
C GLY A 339 26.01 28.63 7.70
N ASN A 340 25.18 28.47 6.67
CA ASN A 340 25.33 29.12 5.36
C ASN A 340 24.74 30.54 5.32
N GLY A 341 24.26 31.07 6.46
CA GLY A 341 23.65 32.40 6.54
C GLY A 341 22.21 32.49 6.05
N ILE A 342 21.53 31.36 5.85
CA ILE A 342 20.15 31.30 5.34
C ILE A 342 19.19 30.99 6.49
N SER A 343 18.26 31.91 6.76
CA SER A 343 17.19 31.67 7.73
C SER A 343 16.12 30.77 7.13
N SER A 344 16.13 29.49 7.49
CA SER A 344 15.18 28.48 7.02
C SER A 344 14.23 28.04 8.13
N ILE A 345 12.93 28.01 7.86
CA ILE A 345 11.90 27.45 8.75
C ILE A 345 11.20 26.31 8.02
N THR A 346 11.04 25.17 8.69
CA THR A 346 10.37 23.99 8.12
C THR A 346 9.01 23.77 8.77
N TYR A 347 8.00 23.44 7.97
CA TYR A 347 6.65 23.08 8.42
C TYR A 347 6.33 21.65 7.99
N PRO A 348 5.71 20.83 8.87
CA PRO A 348 5.30 19.47 8.49
C PRO A 348 4.19 19.53 7.44
N CYS A 349 4.15 18.52 6.56
CA CYS A 349 3.19 18.44 5.47
C CYS A 349 2.39 17.13 5.52
N GLY A 350 1.13 17.20 5.12
CA GLY A 350 0.27 16.04 4.94
C GLY A 350 0.32 15.45 3.52
N LEU A 351 -0.78 14.82 3.13
CA LEU A 351 -0.98 14.32 1.77
C LEU A 351 -1.46 15.46 0.86
N VAL A 352 -0.70 15.72 -0.19
CA VAL A 352 -1.03 16.69 -1.23
C VAL A 352 -1.48 15.93 -2.48
N VAL A 353 -2.59 16.37 -3.07
CA VAL A 353 -3.22 15.74 -4.25
C VAL A 353 -3.18 16.73 -5.41
N ASP A 354 -2.85 16.25 -6.60
CA ASP A 354 -2.86 17.08 -7.80
C ASP A 354 -4.30 17.51 -8.16
N PRO A 355 -4.60 18.82 -8.32
CA PRO A 355 -5.95 19.30 -8.59
C PRO A 355 -6.44 18.97 -10.01
N ILE A 356 -5.51 18.76 -10.95
CA ILE A 356 -5.78 18.45 -12.36
C ILE A 356 -5.79 16.93 -12.57
N ALA A 357 -4.92 16.21 -11.87
CA ALA A 357 -4.80 14.76 -11.92
C ALA A 357 -5.03 14.15 -10.53
N PRO A 358 -6.26 14.17 -9.98
CA PRO A 358 -6.52 13.81 -8.57
C PRO A 358 -6.29 12.34 -8.21
N HIS A 359 -5.93 11.52 -9.18
CA HIS A 359 -5.40 10.17 -9.00
C HIS A 359 -3.90 10.14 -8.67
N ILE A 360 -3.21 11.29 -8.62
CA ILE A 360 -1.79 11.43 -8.29
C ILE A 360 -1.66 12.21 -6.97
N CYS A 361 -0.72 11.80 -6.11
CA CYS A 361 -0.45 12.48 -4.85
C CYS A 361 1.03 12.40 -4.41
N CYS A 362 1.40 13.26 -3.45
CA CYS A 362 2.68 13.20 -2.75
C CYS A 362 2.53 13.54 -1.26
N SER A 363 3.54 13.20 -0.47
CA SER A 363 3.68 13.64 0.93
C SER A 363 5.11 14.09 1.13
N PRO A 364 5.43 15.39 0.96
CA PRO A 364 6.75 15.93 1.25
C PRO A 364 7.05 15.82 2.75
N ASP A 365 8.32 15.70 3.12
CA ASP A 365 8.70 15.61 4.53
C ASP A 365 8.59 16.97 5.25
N ALA A 366 8.82 18.07 4.52
CA ALA A 366 8.50 19.41 5.01
C ALA A 366 8.34 20.45 3.89
N LEU A 367 7.57 21.50 4.17
CA LEU A 367 7.61 22.78 3.46
C LEU A 367 8.72 23.64 4.08
N ILE A 368 9.55 24.24 3.25
CA ILE A 368 10.60 25.15 3.66
C ILE A 368 10.19 26.58 3.31
N MET A 369 10.37 27.49 4.27
CA MET A 369 10.34 28.91 4.06
C MET A 369 11.74 29.48 4.33
N GLU A 370 12.39 29.96 3.28
CA GLU A 370 13.68 30.66 3.38
C GLU A 370 13.44 32.17 3.38
N LYS A 371 13.90 32.85 4.44
CA LYS A 371 13.84 34.31 4.54
C LYS A 371 15.20 34.91 4.22
N SER A 372 15.23 35.76 3.22
CA SER A 372 16.34 36.70 2.96
C SER A 372 15.91 38.13 3.34
N ASN A 373 16.86 39.06 3.37
CA ASN A 373 16.58 40.47 3.72
C ASN A 373 15.56 41.15 2.78
N TYR A 374 15.32 40.61 1.59
CA TYR A 374 14.49 41.24 0.55
C TYR A 374 13.41 40.34 -0.04
N ASN A 375 13.44 39.02 0.23
CA ASN A 375 12.52 38.06 -0.36
C ASN A 375 12.30 36.83 0.54
N THR A 376 11.10 36.26 0.49
CA THR A 376 10.79 34.97 1.11
C THR A 376 10.58 33.95 -0.01
N SER A 377 11.35 32.87 0.02
CA SER A 377 11.23 31.77 -0.94
C SER A 377 10.63 30.54 -0.27
N TYR A 378 9.84 29.78 -1.02
CA TYR A 378 9.22 28.55 -0.55
C TYR A 378 9.71 27.38 -1.39
N GLY A 379 10.00 26.27 -0.72
CA GLY A 379 10.37 25.02 -1.36
C GLY A 379 9.94 23.84 -0.50
N ILE A 380 10.35 22.64 -0.89
CA ILE A 380 10.05 21.42 -0.15
C ILE A 380 11.33 20.68 0.21
N LEU A 381 11.27 19.95 1.33
CA LEU A 381 12.32 19.10 1.82
C LEU A 381 11.92 17.65 1.63
N GLU A 382 12.82 16.84 1.08
CA GLU A 382 12.70 15.38 1.03
C GLU A 382 13.94 14.75 1.69
N CYS A 383 13.74 14.06 2.80
CA CYS A 383 14.77 13.47 3.65
C CYS A 383 14.85 11.95 3.48
N LYS A 384 16.05 11.43 3.26
CA LYS A 384 16.34 9.99 3.27
C LYS A 384 17.39 9.68 4.33
N CYS A 385 16.99 8.99 5.39
CA CYS A 385 17.91 8.61 6.47
C CYS A 385 18.47 7.20 6.24
N VAL A 386 19.71 7.14 5.79
CA VAL A 386 20.40 5.91 5.43
C VAL A 386 21.02 5.30 6.69
N PHE A 387 20.61 4.09 7.04
CA PHE A 387 21.31 3.30 8.06
C PHE A 387 22.71 2.95 7.53
N ALA A 388 23.78 3.27 8.23
CA ALA A 388 25.15 2.95 7.83
C ALA A 388 26.04 2.72 9.05
N GLU A 389 27.18 2.04 8.86
CA GLU A 389 28.18 1.92 9.93
C GLU A 389 28.78 3.30 10.26
N PRO A 390 29.19 3.53 11.53
CA PRO A 390 29.76 4.81 11.96
C PRO A 390 30.91 5.30 11.08
N ALA A 391 31.83 4.39 10.72
CA ALA A 391 33.04 4.69 9.95
C ALA A 391 32.85 4.68 8.42
N ALA A 392 31.68 4.26 7.91
CA ALA A 392 31.46 4.20 6.47
C ALA A 392 31.59 5.60 5.84
N THR A 393 32.17 5.71 4.67
CA THR A 393 32.16 6.95 3.87
C THR A 393 31.04 6.91 2.84
N TRP A 394 30.76 8.04 2.17
CA TRP A 394 29.87 8.02 1.01
C TRP A 394 30.39 7.10 -0.09
N ASP A 395 31.70 7.07 -0.33
CA ASP A 395 32.30 6.23 -1.36
C ASP A 395 32.19 4.73 -1.01
N ASP A 396 32.27 4.37 0.28
CA ASP A 396 31.98 3.01 0.74
C ASP A 396 30.52 2.65 0.47
N LEU A 397 29.57 3.54 0.76
CA LEU A 397 28.16 3.27 0.50
C LEU A 397 27.86 3.13 -1.00
N ILE A 398 28.45 4.00 -1.83
CA ILE A 398 28.29 3.97 -3.29
C ILE A 398 28.82 2.66 -3.87
N SER A 399 29.95 2.15 -3.36
CA SER A 399 30.59 0.94 -3.87
C SER A 399 29.97 -0.36 -3.33
N THR A 400 29.50 -0.36 -2.08
CA THR A 400 29.02 -1.59 -1.42
C THR A 400 27.53 -1.84 -1.56
N ARG A 401 26.71 -0.79 -1.72
CA ARG A 401 25.26 -0.94 -1.80
C ARG A 401 24.77 -0.97 -3.23
N GLU A 402 24.19 -2.11 -3.59
CA GLU A 402 23.47 -2.22 -4.85
C GLU A 402 22.36 -1.16 -4.90
N ASN A 403 22.32 -0.41 -6.01
CA ASN A 403 21.35 0.66 -6.24
C ASN A 403 21.32 1.77 -5.18
N PHE A 404 22.47 2.14 -4.60
CA PHE A 404 22.54 3.35 -3.77
C PHE A 404 22.10 4.60 -4.56
N CYS A 405 21.49 5.55 -3.86
CA CYS A 405 20.85 6.71 -4.48
C CYS A 405 21.83 7.78 -4.97
N LEU A 406 23.00 7.91 -4.34
CA LEU A 406 24.02 8.88 -4.71
C LEU A 406 25.08 8.25 -5.64
N GLU A 407 25.69 9.07 -6.48
CA GLU A 407 26.88 8.72 -7.27
C GLU A 407 27.90 9.86 -7.26
N ARG A 408 29.16 9.53 -7.57
CA ARG A 408 30.21 10.50 -7.87
C ARG A 408 30.14 10.87 -9.36
N TYR A 409 29.88 12.14 -9.65
CA TYR A 409 29.96 12.69 -11.01
C TYR A 409 30.87 13.91 -11.01
N ASN A 410 31.93 13.90 -11.82
CA ASN A 410 32.97 14.93 -11.85
C ASN A 410 33.52 15.26 -10.45
N GLY A 411 33.74 14.22 -9.64
CA GLY A 411 34.26 14.33 -8.27
C GLY A 411 33.23 14.77 -7.21
N ARG A 412 32.03 15.18 -7.60
CA ARG A 412 30.97 15.65 -6.69
C ARG A 412 29.91 14.59 -6.48
N LEU A 413 29.33 14.57 -5.29
CA LEU A 413 28.16 13.73 -5.00
C LEU A 413 26.92 14.35 -5.65
N ARG A 414 26.13 13.51 -6.30
CA ARG A 414 24.80 13.84 -6.84
C ARG A 414 23.82 12.70 -6.67
N LEU A 415 22.53 13.00 -6.63
CA LEU A 415 21.48 12.01 -6.85
C LEU A 415 21.58 11.45 -8.27
N ARG A 416 21.50 10.13 -8.38
CA ARG A 416 21.50 9.42 -9.66
C ARG A 416 20.23 9.76 -10.45
N PRO A 417 20.32 10.27 -11.70
CA PRO A 417 19.14 10.64 -12.50
C PRO A 417 18.17 9.47 -12.77
N GLY A 418 18.67 8.24 -12.81
CA GLY A 418 17.83 7.04 -13.01
C GLY A 418 17.25 6.45 -11.73
N HIS A 419 17.56 6.99 -10.55
CA HIS A 419 17.14 6.41 -9.28
C HIS A 419 15.68 6.74 -8.95
N PRO A 420 14.91 5.85 -8.29
CA PRO A 420 13.51 6.09 -7.94
C PRO A 420 13.24 7.43 -7.24
N TYR A 421 14.14 7.88 -6.37
CA TYR A 421 14.01 9.17 -5.70
C TYR A 421 14.01 10.35 -6.67
N TYR A 422 14.75 10.31 -7.77
CA TYR A 422 14.74 11.39 -8.76
C TYR A 422 13.34 11.60 -9.36
N TYR A 423 12.65 10.51 -9.71
CA TYR A 423 11.26 10.54 -10.18
C TYR A 423 10.28 10.99 -9.09
N GLN A 424 10.56 10.65 -7.83
CA GLN A 424 9.77 11.13 -6.69
C GLN A 424 9.84 12.65 -6.58
N LEU A 425 11.04 13.24 -6.67
CA LEU A 425 11.26 14.70 -6.60
C LEU A 425 10.55 15.41 -7.75
N ILE A 426 10.73 14.95 -8.99
CA ILE A 426 10.07 15.54 -10.17
C ILE A 426 8.54 15.51 -10.02
N THR A 427 7.99 14.39 -9.53
CA THR A 427 6.54 14.28 -9.31
C THR A 427 6.08 15.29 -8.25
N MET A 428 6.82 15.42 -7.15
CA MET A 428 6.50 16.41 -6.10
C MET A 428 6.54 17.84 -6.62
N MET A 429 7.55 18.18 -7.42
CA MET A 429 7.65 19.49 -8.07
C MET A 429 6.47 19.75 -9.00
N GLY A 430 6.05 18.75 -9.79
CA GLY A 430 4.90 18.90 -10.68
C GLY A 430 3.56 19.10 -9.95
N ILE A 431 3.34 18.41 -8.83
CA ILE A 431 2.10 18.54 -8.03
C ILE A 431 2.04 19.88 -7.30
N LEU A 432 3.17 20.31 -6.73
CA LEU A 432 3.22 21.46 -5.83
C LEU A 432 3.53 22.77 -6.54
N ASP A 433 4.14 22.70 -7.73
CA ASP A 433 4.56 23.85 -8.53
C ASP A 433 5.40 24.86 -7.71
N LEU A 434 6.27 24.32 -6.85
CA LEU A 434 7.16 25.12 -6.02
C LEU A 434 8.48 25.39 -6.76
N PRO A 435 9.12 26.55 -6.54
CA PRO A 435 10.35 26.94 -7.24
C PRO A 435 11.52 25.97 -7.10
N TRP A 436 11.58 25.19 -6.02
CA TRP A 436 12.67 24.24 -5.78
C TRP A 436 12.30 23.17 -4.74
N ILE A 437 13.05 22.07 -4.77
CA ILE A 437 13.06 21.00 -3.77
C ILE A 437 14.49 20.73 -3.32
N ASP A 438 14.69 20.61 -2.01
CA ASP A 438 15.94 20.14 -1.43
C ASP A 438 15.84 18.65 -1.10
N PHE A 439 16.72 17.88 -1.73
CA PHE A 439 16.90 16.47 -1.46
C PHE A 439 18.02 16.26 -0.45
N CYS A 440 17.68 15.65 0.68
CA CYS A 440 18.58 15.40 1.78
C CYS A 440 18.82 13.92 1.94
N VAL A 441 20.10 13.52 2.04
CA VAL A 441 20.49 12.18 2.45
C VAL A 441 21.32 12.29 3.72
N MET A 442 20.81 11.74 4.81
CA MET A 442 21.51 11.73 6.08
C MET A 442 22.09 10.34 6.36
N LYS A 443 23.38 10.31 6.70
CA LYS A 443 24.11 9.13 7.14
C LYS A 443 24.78 9.46 8.46
N ASN A 444 24.38 8.77 9.54
CA ASN A 444 24.84 9.11 10.90
C ASN A 444 24.54 10.59 11.19
N GLU A 445 25.57 11.42 11.35
CA GLU A 445 25.44 12.87 11.50
C GLU A 445 25.79 13.66 10.24
N GLU A 446 26.28 13.00 9.20
CA GLU A 446 26.65 13.65 7.95
C GLU A 446 25.40 13.87 7.08
N LEU A 447 25.23 15.09 6.58
CA LEU A 447 24.10 15.48 5.77
C LEU A 447 24.57 15.91 4.37
N TYR A 448 24.10 15.18 3.37
CA TYR A 448 24.17 15.58 1.97
C TYR A 448 22.89 16.35 1.61
N VAL A 449 23.03 17.48 0.92
CA VAL A 449 21.92 18.32 0.43
C VAL A 449 22.13 18.67 -1.04
N GLU A 450 21.13 18.43 -1.87
CA GLU A 450 21.10 18.83 -3.29
C GLU A 450 19.81 19.59 -3.59
N ARG A 451 19.93 20.82 -4.10
CA ARG A 451 18.79 21.63 -4.53
C ARG A 451 18.47 21.37 -5.99
N PHE A 452 17.21 21.03 -6.27
CA PHE A 452 16.66 20.97 -7.62
C PHE A 452 15.73 22.16 -7.85
N MET A 453 16.01 22.93 -8.89
CA MET A 453 15.18 24.07 -9.29
C MET A 453 14.06 23.59 -10.21
N ASN A 454 12.86 24.12 -10.00
CA ASN A 454 11.77 24.02 -10.96
C ASN A 454 12.06 25.01 -12.08
N ASP A 455 12.71 24.53 -13.14
CA ASP A 455 13.05 25.32 -14.30
C ASP A 455 11.92 25.18 -15.35
N PRO A 456 11.07 26.21 -15.52
CA PRO A 456 9.98 26.19 -16.50
C PRO A 456 10.49 26.31 -17.95
N SER A 457 11.81 26.46 -18.17
CA SER A 457 12.41 26.56 -19.50
C SER A 457 12.85 25.21 -20.10
N ILE A 458 12.69 24.11 -19.35
CA ILE A 458 12.90 22.71 -19.78
C ILE A 458 11.54 22.02 -19.90
#